data_AF-A0A249PD43-F1
#
_entry.id   AF-A0A249PD43-F1
#
_cell.length_a   1.000
_cell.length_b   1.000
_cell.length_c   1.000
_cell.angle_alpha   90.00
_cell.angle_beta   90.00
_cell.angle_gamma   90.00
#
_symmetry.space_group_name_H-M   'P 1'
#
loop_
_entity.id
_entity.type
_entity.pdbx_description
1 polymer ?
#
loop_
_entity_poly.entity_id
_entity_poly.type
_entity_poly.pdbx_seq_one_letter_code
_entity_poly.pdbx_strand_id
1 'polypeptide(L)' 'MLTRISIALFLALAPVTVFANSCPSQMAEIDAALQTASLSEADMNRVKQLRQQGEELHNAGDHAGSEAALGEAKRLLGI' A
#
# COMPACT_ATOMS: atom_id res chain seq x y z
N MET A 1 23.73 -42.34 -16.76
CA MET A 1 22.40 -41.71 -16.90
C MET A 1 21.91 -41.05 -15.60
N LEU A 2 22.38 -41.47 -14.41
CA LEU A 2 21.98 -40.89 -13.12
C LEU A 2 22.78 -39.63 -12.68
N THR A 3 23.94 -39.34 -13.28
CA THR A 3 24.82 -38.23 -12.85
C THR A 3 24.43 -36.86 -13.41
N ARG A 4 23.35 -36.74 -14.19
CA ARG A 4 22.90 -35.47 -14.79
C ARG A 4 21.68 -34.85 -14.09
N ILE A 5 21.20 -35.44 -13.00
CA ILE A 5 20.00 -34.99 -12.27
C ILE A 5 20.41 -34.26 -10.97
N SER A 6 21.48 -33.47 -11.00
CA SER A 6 21.97 -32.78 -9.80
C SER A 6 22.24 -31.28 -9.98
N ILE A 7 21.89 -30.70 -11.13
CA ILE A 7 22.06 -29.25 -11.36
C ILE A 7 20.82 -28.69 -12.04
N ALA A 8 19.68 -28.71 -11.34
CA ALA A 8 18.47 -28.03 -11.84
C ALA A 8 17.51 -27.60 -10.71
N LEU A 9 18.00 -27.28 -9.51
CA LEU A 9 17.12 -26.85 -8.41
C LEU A 9 17.44 -25.44 -7.85
N PHE A 10 18.33 -24.68 -8.49
CA PHE A 10 18.82 -23.43 -7.89
C PHE A 10 18.16 -22.12 -8.38
N LEU A 11 16.99 -22.15 -9.01
CA LEU A 11 16.43 -20.96 -9.67
C LEU A 11 15.03 -20.48 -9.24
N ALA A 12 14.47 -20.94 -8.11
CA ALA A 12 13.09 -20.59 -7.74
C ALA A 12 12.93 -19.92 -6.36
N LEU A 13 13.99 -19.39 -5.75
CA LEU A 13 13.88 -18.55 -4.55
C LEU A 13 14.41 -17.14 -4.85
N ALA A 14 13.81 -16.45 -5.82
CA ALA A 14 13.79 -15.00 -5.73
C ALA A 14 12.77 -14.67 -4.63
N PRO A 15 13.15 -14.02 -3.52
CA PRO A 15 12.16 -13.52 -2.59
C PRO A 15 11.32 -12.51 -3.36
N VAL A 16 10.09 -12.89 -3.70
CA VAL A 16 9.05 -11.91 -4.01
C VAL A 16 9.00 -11.04 -2.78
N THR A 17 9.48 -9.81 -2.89
CA THR A 17 9.42 -8.84 -1.80
C THR A 17 7.95 -8.59 -1.55
N VAL A 18 7.38 -9.38 -0.65
CA VAL A 18 6.05 -9.13 -0.10
C VAL A 18 6.18 -7.77 0.57
N PHE A 19 5.59 -6.74 -0.04
CA PHE A 19 5.43 -5.41 0.54
C PHE A 19 4.43 -5.50 1.69
N ALA A 20 4.74 -6.29 2.72
CA ALA A 20 3.85 -6.59 3.84
C ALA A 20 3.37 -5.33 4.57
N ASN A 21 4.02 -4.18 4.34
CA ASN A 21 3.77 -2.91 5.01
C ASN A 21 3.43 -1.74 4.07
N SER A 22 3.09 -1.97 2.79
CA SER A 22 2.77 -0.87 1.85
C SER A 22 1.57 -0.03 2.31
N CYS A 23 0.38 -0.64 2.46
CA CYS A 23 -0.81 0.10 2.89
C CYS A 23 -0.63 0.73 4.29
N PRO A 24 -0.11 0.02 5.31
CA PRO A 24 0.18 0.64 6.61
C PRO A 24 1.13 1.85 6.55
N SER A 25 2.17 1.82 5.72
CA SER A 25 3.07 2.96 5.53
C SER A 25 2.34 4.15 4.91
N GLN A 26 1.56 3.91 3.84
CA GLN A 26 0.79 4.97 3.19
C GLN A 26 -0.25 5.59 4.13
N MET A 27 -0.92 4.77 4.95
CA MET A 27 -1.84 5.26 5.99
C MET A 27 -1.12 6.19 6.98
N ALA A 28 0.05 5.77 7.48
CA ALA A 28 0.84 6.59 8.41
C ALA A 28 1.34 7.90 7.76
N GLU A 29 1.73 7.87 6.48
CA GLU A 29 2.12 9.07 5.73
C GLU A 29 0.95 10.05 5.59
N ILE A 30 -0.26 9.56 5.28
CA ILE A 30 -1.47 10.37 5.23
C ILE A 30 -1.79 10.96 6.60
N ASP A 31 -1.72 10.15 7.67
CA ASP A 31 -2.00 10.57 9.04
C ASP A 31 -1.00 11.65 9.51
N ALA A 32 0.26 11.58 9.07
CA ALA A 32 1.25 12.62 9.31
C ALA A 32 0.94 13.91 8.54
N ALA A 33 0.64 13.81 7.24
CA ALA A 33 0.34 14.98 6.40
C ALA A 33 -0.95 15.71 6.84
N LEU A 34 -1.96 14.98 7.32
CA LEU A 34 -3.21 15.56 7.83
C LEU A 34 -3.01 16.53 9.00
N GLN A 35 -1.90 16.44 9.75
CA GLN A 35 -1.63 17.33 10.89
C GLN A 35 -1.27 18.75 10.45
N THR A 36 -0.76 18.92 9.23
CA THR A 36 -0.29 20.21 8.70
C THR A 36 -0.92 20.58 7.37
N ALA A 37 -1.76 19.72 6.80
CA ALA A 37 -2.40 19.91 5.52
C ALA A 37 -3.25 21.20 5.48
N SER A 38 -3.03 22.00 4.44
CA SER A 38 -3.85 23.17 4.12
C SER A 38 -4.66 22.88 2.87
N LEU A 39 -5.85 22.29 3.08
CA LEU A 39 -6.77 21.88 2.02
C LEU A 39 -8.12 22.60 2.19
N SER A 40 -8.93 22.59 1.13
CA SER A 40 -10.35 22.94 1.26
C SER A 40 -11.04 21.97 2.23
N GLU A 41 -12.14 22.39 2.85
CA GLU A 41 -12.91 21.49 3.73
C GLU A 41 -13.39 20.24 2.99
N ALA A 42 -13.79 20.39 1.72
CA ALA A 42 -14.21 19.29 0.87
C ALA A 42 -13.08 18.28 0.63
N ASP A 43 -11.88 18.76 0.30
CA ASP A 43 -10.72 17.90 0.06
C ASP A 43 -10.24 17.24 1.35
N MET A 44 -10.24 17.97 2.47
CA MET A 44 -9.92 17.43 3.79
C MET A 44 -10.86 16.27 4.17
N ASN A 45 -12.16 16.44 3.95
CA ASN A 45 -13.15 15.39 4.18
C ASN A 45 -12.93 14.19 3.26
N ARG A 46 -12.61 14.45 1.98
CA ARG A 46 -12.33 13.40 1.00
C ARG A 46 -11.09 12.58 1.37
N VAL A 47 -10.00 13.23 1.79
CA VAL A 47 -8.77 12.57 2.25
C VAL A 47 -9.05 11.67 3.44
N LYS A 48 -9.79 12.14 4.45
CA LYS A 48 -10.15 11.34 5.63
C LYS A 48 -10.99 10.12 5.25
N GLN A 49 -11.96 10.29 4.37
CA GLN A 49 -12.80 9.20 3.88
C GLN A 49 -11.96 8.15 3.13
N LEU A 50 -11.05 8.59 2.25
CA LEU A 50 -10.17 7.70 1.50
C LEU A 50 -9.18 6.97 2.41
N ARG A 51 -8.66 7.64 3.45
CA ARG A 51 -7.81 7.02 4.46
C ARG A 51 -8.59 5.91 5.18
N GLN A 52 -9.79 6.20 5.67
CA GLN A 52 -10.63 5.20 6.34
C GLN A 52 -10.96 4.03 5.42
N GLN A 53 -11.38 4.32 4.19
CA GLN A 53 -11.67 3.31 3.17
C GLN A 53 -10.45 2.42 2.89
N GLY A 54 -9.25 3.01 2.81
CA GLY A 54 -8.01 2.28 2.62
C GLY A 54 -7.72 1.29 3.76
N GLU A 55 -7.98 1.68 5.02
CA GLU A 55 -7.86 0.79 6.17
C GLU A 55 -8.88 -0.35 6.15
N GLU A 56 -10.13 -0.05 5.85
CA GLU A 56 -11.21 -1.05 5.74
C GLU A 56 -10.88 -2.09 4.67
N LEU A 57 -10.40 -1.66 3.51
CA LEU A 57 -9.99 -2.55 2.41
C LEU A 57 -8.75 -3.38 2.79
N HIS A 58 -7.76 -2.78 3.46
CA HIS A 58 -6.61 -3.51 3.98
C HIS A 58 -7.03 -4.62 4.96
N ASN A 59 -7.89 -4.30 5.93
CA ASN A 59 -8.40 -5.24 6.92
C ASN A 59 -9.27 -6.35 6.28
N ALA A 60 -9.92 -6.06 5.15
CA ALA A 60 -10.66 -7.03 4.35
C ALA A 60 -9.78 -7.89 3.43
N GLY A 61 -8.47 -7.61 3.34
CA GLY A 61 -7.54 -8.30 2.45
C GLY A 61 -7.52 -7.77 1.00
N ASP A 62 -8.29 -6.73 0.68
CA ASP A 62 -8.25 -6.05 -0.61
C ASP A 62 -7.11 -5.01 -0.64
N HIS A 63 -5.88 -5.51 -0.79
CA HIS A 63 -4.70 -4.66 -0.83
C HIS A 63 -4.68 -3.72 -2.04
N ALA A 64 -5.11 -4.19 -3.21
CA ALA A 64 -5.14 -3.34 -4.41
C ALA A 64 -6.15 -2.20 -4.28
N GLY A 65 -7.34 -2.47 -3.73
CA GLY A 65 -8.32 -1.44 -3.40
C GLY A 65 -7.80 -0.46 -2.35
N SER A 66 -7.13 -0.97 -1.31
CA SER A 66 -6.51 -0.14 -0.28
C SER A 66 -5.48 0.83 -0.89
N GLU A 67 -4.53 0.33 -1.68
CA GLU A 67 -3.50 1.17 -2.32
C GLU A 67 -4.11 2.19 -3.29
N ALA A 68 -5.16 1.84 -4.02
CA ALA A 68 -5.85 2.78 -4.89
C ALA A 68 -6.51 3.93 -4.10
N ALA A 69 -7.21 3.62 -3.00
CA ALA A 69 -7.84 4.62 -2.15
C ALA A 69 -6.80 5.53 -1.46
N LEU A 70 -5.75 4.92 -0.90
CA LEU A 70 -4.66 5.65 -0.22
C LEU A 70 -3.86 6.49 -1.22
N GLY A 71 -3.60 6.00 -2.44
CA GLY A 71 -2.94 6.75 -3.49
C GLY A 71 -3.72 8.01 -3.91
N GLU A 72 -5.04 7.91 -3.98
CA GLU A 72 -5.90 9.08 -4.24
C GLU A 72 -5.86 10.10 -3.08
N ALA A 73 -5.85 9.63 -1.83
CA ALA A 73 -5.71 10.50 -0.67
C ALA A 73 -4.37 11.25 -0.70
N LYS A 74 -3.28 10.54 -1.02
CA LYS A 74 -1.94 11.12 -1.18
C LYS A 74 -1.90 12.17 -2.28
N ARG A 75 -2.55 11.92 -3.42
CA ARG A 75 -2.67 12.89 -4.52
C ARG A 75 -3.36 14.19 -4.08
N LEU A 76 -4.43 14.11 -3.29
CA LEU A 76 -5.11 15.29 -2.73
C LEU A 76 -4.25 16.05 -1.71
N LEU A 77 -3.43 15.32 -0.95
CA LEU A 77 -2.46 15.90 -0.01
C LEU A 77 -1.18 16.43 -0.68
N GLY A 78 -0.94 16.09 -1.95
CA GLY A 78 0.26 16.47 -2.70
C GLY A 78 1.52 15.71 -2.28
N ILE A 79 1.38 14.46 -1.81
CA ILE A 79 2.48 13.57 -1.37
C ILE A 79 2.50 12.24 -2.14
#